data_AF-A0AAU6RC20-F1
#
_entry.id   AF-A0AAU6RC20-F1
#
_cell.length_a   1.000
_cell.length_b   1.000
_cell.length_c   1.000
_cell.angle_alpha   90.00
_cell.angle_beta   90.00
_cell.angle_gamma   90.00
#
_symmetry.space_group_name_H-M   'P 1'
#
loop_
_entity.id
_entity.type
_entity.pdbx_description
1 polymer ?
#
loop_
_entity_poly.entity_id
_entity_poly.type
_entity_poly.pdbx_seq_one_letter_code
_entity_poly.pdbx_strand_id
1 'polypeptide(L)'
;METLEQHQSLIDGTVAYMNIMPLPDYINEVPSEDLPKYLFSAIQDIKDYFPGIELTPRMVYLQLDYKLEAEEEGFGVLKRHNVEDYTVKDVKVVFNHEKLSPSLLAIIDGILAEERKTSLGRTGRLI
;
A
#
# COMPACT_ATOMS: atom_id res chain seq x y z
N MET A 1 15.65 -1.16 -13.23
CA MET A 1 14.43 -0.35 -13.38
C MET A 1 13.31 -1.35 -13.61
N GLU A 2 12.41 -1.51 -12.64
CA GLU A 2 11.31 -2.46 -12.79
C GLU A 2 10.31 -1.94 -13.82
N THR A 3 9.68 -2.84 -14.58
CA THR A 3 8.70 -2.48 -15.61
C THR A 3 7.31 -2.94 -15.24
N LEU A 4 6.28 -2.31 -15.82
CA LEU A 4 4.88 -2.75 -15.70
C LEU A 4 4.72 -4.25 -16.04
N GLU A 5 5.40 -4.70 -17.09
CA GLU A 5 5.35 -6.09 -17.55
C GLU A 5 5.79 -7.10 -16.49
N GLN A 6 6.77 -6.74 -15.64
CA GLN A 6 7.24 -7.61 -14.57
C GLN A 6 6.19 -7.85 -13.48
N HIS A 7 5.25 -6.91 -13.32
CA HIS A 7 4.20 -6.95 -12.30
C HIS A 7 2.80 -7.19 -12.89
N GLN A 8 2.69 -7.49 -14.18
CA GLN A 8 1.40 -7.61 -14.87
C GLN A 8 0.45 -8.60 -14.18
N SER A 9 0.96 -9.78 -13.79
CA SER A 9 0.14 -10.78 -13.09
C SER A 9 -0.40 -10.28 -11.75
N LEU A 10 0.36 -9.46 -11.02
CA LEU A 10 -0.07 -8.89 -9.75
C LEU A 10 -1.07 -7.74 -9.97
N ILE A 11 -0.85 -6.93 -11.01
CA ILE A 11 -1.79 -5.89 -11.44
C ILE A 11 -3.13 -6.51 -11.81
N ASP A 12 -3.14 -7.52 -12.68
CA ASP A 12 -4.35 -8.22 -13.10
C ASP A 12 -5.08 -8.87 -11.91
N GLY A 13 -4.30 -9.49 -11.00
CA GLY A 13 -4.84 -10.05 -9.76
C GLY A 13 -5.44 -8.99 -8.85
N THR A 14 -4.88 -7.78 -8.82
CA THR A 14 -5.41 -6.66 -8.03
C THR A 14 -6.68 -6.11 -8.64
N VAL A 15 -6.76 -5.97 -9.96
CA VAL A 15 -8.00 -5.59 -10.66
C VAL A 15 -9.11 -6.61 -10.38
N ALA A 16 -8.80 -7.91 -10.46
CA ALA A 16 -9.75 -8.96 -10.12
C ALA A 16 -10.20 -8.88 -8.64
N TYR A 17 -9.29 -8.58 -7.73
CA TYR A 17 -9.61 -8.35 -6.31
C TYR A 17 -10.51 -7.13 -6.10
N MET A 18 -10.26 -6.03 -6.83
CA MET A 18 -11.07 -4.81 -6.75
C MET A 18 -12.51 -5.05 -7.21
N ASN A 19 -12.72 -5.89 -8.23
CA ASN A 19 -14.06 -6.19 -8.77
C ASN A 19 -14.99 -6.93 -7.79
N ILE A 20 -14.46 -7.49 -6.70
CA ILE A 20 -15.26 -8.16 -5.65
C ILE A 20 -15.43 -7.31 -4.38
N MET A 21 -14.85 -6.12 -4.35
CA MET A 21 -14.89 -5.21 -3.21
C MET A 21 -15.90 -4.08 -3.45
N PRO A 22 -16.52 -3.54 -2.38
CA PRO A 22 -17.24 -2.28 -2.49
C PRO A 22 -16.24 -1.14 -2.63
N LEU A 23 -15.98 -0.70 -3.86
CA LEU A 23 -14.98 0.33 -4.15
C LEU A 23 -15.53 1.73 -3.84
N PRO A 24 -14.75 2.60 -3.17
CA PRO A 24 -15.05 4.02 -3.04
C PRO A 24 -15.13 4.74 -4.40
N ASP A 25 -15.87 5.85 -4.46
CA ASP A 25 -16.08 6.61 -5.70
C ASP A 25 -14.76 7.09 -6.33
N TYR A 26 -13.83 7.59 -5.52
CA TYR A 26 -12.52 8.06 -5.99
C TYR A 26 -11.68 6.97 -6.70
N ILE A 27 -11.95 5.68 -6.43
CA ILE A 27 -11.32 4.58 -7.17
C ILE A 27 -12.01 4.35 -8.50
N ASN A 28 -13.36 4.38 -8.51
CA ASN A 28 -14.16 4.20 -9.73
C ASN A 28 -13.97 5.33 -10.74
N GLU A 29 -13.58 6.52 -10.27
CA GLU A 29 -13.29 7.69 -11.07
C GLU A 29 -11.93 7.63 -11.77
N VAL A 30 -11.03 6.72 -11.37
CA VAL A 30 -9.74 6.52 -12.05
C VAL A 30 -9.99 5.93 -13.44
N PRO A 31 -9.52 6.58 -14.52
CA PRO A 31 -9.63 6.02 -15.87
C PRO A 31 -9.00 4.63 -15.94
N SER A 32 -9.68 3.69 -16.59
CA SER A 32 -9.22 2.29 -16.68
C SER A 32 -7.84 2.14 -17.33
N GLU A 33 -7.48 3.05 -18.23
CA GLU A 33 -6.16 3.14 -18.87
C GLU A 33 -5.04 3.63 -17.94
N ASP A 34 -5.39 4.34 -16.86
CA ASP A 34 -4.44 4.88 -15.88
C ASP A 34 -4.33 4.00 -14.63
N LEU A 35 -5.36 3.20 -14.32
CA LEU A 35 -5.37 2.30 -13.17
C LEU A 35 -4.11 1.42 -13.06
N PRO A 36 -3.58 0.81 -14.15
CA PRO A 36 -2.32 0.04 -14.08
C PRO A 36 -1.12 0.86 -13.61
N LYS A 37 -1.07 2.16 -13.94
CA LYS A 37 0.01 3.06 -13.51
C LYS A 37 -0.09 3.35 -12.01
N TYR A 38 -1.30 3.57 -11.51
CA TYR A 38 -1.53 3.75 -10.07
C TYR A 38 -1.21 2.48 -9.27
N LEU A 39 -1.64 1.32 -9.76
CA LEU A 39 -1.31 0.01 -9.17
C LEU A 39 0.20 -0.24 -9.13
N PHE A 40 0.88 0.06 -10.23
CA PHE A 40 2.34 -0.04 -10.29
C PHE A 40 3.01 0.92 -9.29
N SER A 41 2.55 2.17 -9.20
CA SER A 41 3.06 3.10 -8.20
C SER A 41 2.83 2.60 -6.77
N ALA A 42 1.68 2.00 -6.47
CA ALA A 42 1.43 1.38 -5.18
C ALA A 42 2.39 0.21 -4.91
N ILE A 43 2.66 -0.64 -5.91
CA ILE A 43 3.65 -1.72 -5.80
C ILE A 43 5.05 -1.18 -5.46
N GLN A 44 5.48 -0.12 -6.17
CA GLN A 44 6.79 0.48 -5.95
C GLN A 44 6.91 1.06 -4.54
N ASP A 45 5.88 1.76 -4.05
CA ASP A 45 5.89 2.26 -2.67
C ASP A 45 6.12 1.12 -1.65
N ILE A 46 5.46 -0.03 -1.82
CA ILE A 46 5.64 -1.15 -0.88
C ILE A 46 7.05 -1.72 -1.01
N LYS A 47 7.54 -1.90 -2.25
CA LYS A 47 8.87 -2.47 -2.54
C LYS A 47 10.01 -1.58 -2.07
N ASP A 48 9.84 -0.27 -2.04
CA ASP A 48 10.85 0.68 -1.55
C ASP A 48 11.15 0.46 -0.06
N TYR A 49 10.15 0.07 0.73
CA TYR A 49 10.31 -0.21 2.17
C TYR A 49 10.52 -1.70 2.45
N PHE A 50 9.93 -2.58 1.65
CA PHE A 50 9.94 -4.03 1.84
C PHE A 50 10.32 -4.76 0.54
N PRO A 51 11.57 -4.67 0.06
CA PRO A 51 11.96 -5.18 -1.26
C PRO A 51 11.79 -6.69 -1.41
N GLY A 52 12.01 -7.43 -0.32
CA GLY A 52 11.95 -8.89 -0.30
C GLY A 52 10.57 -9.49 -0.06
N ILE A 53 9.53 -8.67 0.19
CA ILE A 53 8.21 -9.20 0.50
C ILE A 53 7.50 -9.71 -0.75
N GLU A 54 6.80 -10.83 -0.60
CA GLU A 54 5.85 -11.32 -1.60
C GLU A 54 4.56 -10.51 -1.48
N LEU A 55 4.19 -9.80 -2.55
CA LEU A 55 3.02 -8.95 -2.57
C LEU A 55 1.77 -9.75 -2.95
N THR A 56 0.68 -9.46 -2.27
CA THR A 56 -0.66 -9.99 -2.61
C THR A 56 -1.52 -8.89 -3.22
N PRO A 57 -2.54 -9.24 -4.04
CA PRO A 57 -3.52 -8.29 -4.56
C PRO A 57 -4.12 -7.36 -3.48
N ARG A 58 -4.41 -7.92 -2.30
CA ARG A 58 -4.94 -7.16 -1.16
C ARG A 58 -3.97 -6.09 -0.66
N MET A 59 -2.67 -6.41 -0.60
CA MET A 59 -1.65 -5.46 -0.14
C MET A 59 -1.52 -4.27 -1.11
N VAL A 60 -1.52 -4.56 -2.42
CA VAL A 60 -1.47 -3.51 -3.44
C VAL A 60 -2.72 -2.64 -3.40
N TYR A 61 -3.90 -3.26 -3.29
CA TYR A 61 -5.16 -2.54 -3.13
C TYR A 61 -5.14 -1.60 -1.93
N LEU A 62 -4.73 -2.07 -0.75
CA LEU A 62 -4.71 -1.23 0.46
C LEU A 62 -3.77 -0.03 0.34
N GLN A 63 -2.66 -0.18 -0.39
CA GLN A 63 -1.76 0.94 -0.65
C GLN A 63 -2.34 1.89 -1.70
N LEU A 64 -3.01 1.37 -2.74
CA LEU A 64 -3.71 2.19 -3.73
C LEU A 64 -4.81 3.04 -3.07
N ASP A 65 -5.68 2.40 -2.29
CA ASP A 65 -6.81 2.99 -1.57
C ASP A 65 -6.34 4.16 -0.70
N TYR A 66 -5.34 3.92 0.16
CA TYR A 66 -4.74 4.94 1.02
C TYR A 66 -4.18 6.15 0.26
N LYS A 67 -3.59 5.92 -0.92
CA LYS A 67 -3.04 7.00 -1.74
C LYS A 67 -4.14 7.84 -2.38
N LEU A 68 -5.11 7.18 -3.00
CA LEU A 68 -6.19 7.87 -3.69
C LEU A 68 -7.08 8.63 -2.71
N GLU A 69 -7.39 8.04 -1.55
CA GLU A 69 -8.09 8.71 -0.46
C GLU A 69 -7.35 9.99 -0.01
N ALA A 70 -6.02 9.91 0.13
CA ALA A 70 -5.23 11.08 0.52
C ALA A 70 -5.27 12.18 -0.55
N GLU A 71 -5.23 11.85 -1.84
CA GLU A 71 -5.37 12.85 -2.91
C GLU A 71 -6.76 13.48 -2.92
N GLU A 72 -7.81 12.67 -2.78
CA GLU A 72 -9.21 13.12 -2.77
C GLU A 72 -9.48 14.09 -1.62
N GLU A 73 -8.99 13.77 -0.42
CA GLU A 73 -9.12 14.63 0.76
C GLU A 73 -8.17 15.85 0.74
N GLY A 74 -7.33 16.00 -0.30
CA GLY A 74 -6.35 17.07 -0.42
C GLY A 74 -5.15 16.96 0.53
N PHE A 75 -5.10 15.92 1.36
CA PHE A 75 -3.99 15.65 2.28
C PHE A 75 -2.74 15.10 1.57
N GLY A 76 -2.88 14.52 0.37
CA GLY A 76 -1.79 13.96 -0.42
C GLY A 76 -0.72 15.00 -0.76
N VAL A 77 -1.15 16.22 -1.10
CA VAL A 77 -0.27 17.37 -1.35
C VAL A 77 0.50 17.74 -0.08
N LEU A 78 -0.20 17.85 1.05
CA LEU A 78 0.40 18.22 2.34
C LEU A 78 1.42 17.17 2.80
N LYS A 79 1.09 15.89 2.68
CA LYS A 79 2.01 14.78 2.98
C LYS A 79 3.27 14.81 2.10
N ARG A 80 3.14 15.07 0.79
CA ARG A 80 4.29 15.18 -0.13
C ARG A 80 5.25 16.31 0.22
N HIS A 81 4.73 17.42 0.74
CA HIS A 81 5.53 18.56 1.15
C HIS A 81 6.06 18.45 2.58
N ASN A 82 5.93 17.28 3.22
CA ASN A 82 6.33 17.03 4.60
C ASN A 82 5.70 18.02 5.60
N VAL A 83 4.45 18.44 5.35
CA VAL A 83 3.70 19.22 6.34
C VAL A 83 3.41 18.32 7.55
N GLU A 84 3.87 18.70 8.73
CA GLU A 84 3.73 17.91 9.97
C GLU A 84 2.34 18.07 10.60
N ASP A 85 1.81 19.29 10.59
CA ASP A 85 0.46 19.56 11.05
C ASP A 85 -0.27 20.61 10.18
N TYR A 86 -1.59 20.45 10.11
CA TYR A 86 -2.49 21.37 9.45
C TYR A 86 -3.58 21.78 10.43
N THR A 87 -3.70 23.09 10.65
CA THR A 87 -4.69 23.67 11.56
C THR A 87 -5.63 24.59 10.79
N VAL A 88 -6.93 24.32 10.84
CA VAL A 88 -7.96 25.21 10.29
C VAL A 88 -9.03 25.47 11.35
N LYS A 89 -9.23 26.76 11.65
CA LYS A 89 -10.14 27.26 12.69
C LYS A 89 -9.82 26.62 14.05
N ASP A 90 -10.45 25.49 14.39
CA ASP A 90 -10.29 24.75 15.65
C ASP A 90 -9.97 23.25 15.45
N VAL A 91 -9.72 22.81 14.21
CA VAL A 91 -9.35 21.42 13.88
C VAL A 91 -7.85 21.36 13.62
N LYS A 92 -7.14 20.52 14.37
CA LYS A 92 -5.74 20.18 14.12
C LYS A 92 -5.64 18.74 13.64
N VAL A 93 -5.10 18.57 12.43
CA VAL A 93 -4.69 17.28 11.89
C VAL A 93 -3.18 17.18 12.04
N VAL A 94 -2.70 16.08 12.61
CA VAL A 94 -1.27 15.77 12.73
C VAL A 94 -0.98 14.61 11.80
N PHE A 95 -0.01 14.80 10.91
CA PHE A 95 0.40 13.76 9.98
C PHE A 95 1.53 12.94 10.60
N ASN A 96 1.36 11.62 10.62
CA ASN A 96 2.52 10.74 10.66
C ASN A 96 3.07 10.63 9.24
N HIS A 97 4.38 10.79 9.06
CA HIS A 97 5.06 10.71 7.75
C HIS A 97 5.08 9.28 7.15
N GLU A 98 4.13 8.44 7.54
CA GLU A 98 3.95 7.10 7.01
C GLU A 98 3.39 7.16 5.59
N LYS A 99 4.24 6.78 4.64
CA LYS A 99 3.90 6.68 3.21
C LYS A 99 3.07 5.44 2.88
N LEU A 100 3.04 4.46 3.78
CA LEU A 100 2.33 3.21 3.60
C LEU A 100 1.04 3.18 4.41
N SER A 101 0.03 2.49 3.88
CA SER A 101 -1.23 2.24 4.58
C SER A 101 -1.00 1.55 5.93
N PRO A 102 -1.56 2.03 7.04
CA PRO A 102 -1.46 1.36 8.33
C PRO A 102 -1.99 -0.08 8.32
N SER A 103 -3.07 -0.32 7.56
CA SER A 103 -3.65 -1.65 7.37
C SER A 103 -2.72 -2.59 6.61
N LEU A 104 -1.97 -2.07 5.64
CA LEU A 104 -0.92 -2.82 4.96
C LEU A 104 0.22 -3.16 5.92
N LEU A 105 0.69 -2.19 6.71
CA LEU A 105 1.77 -2.40 7.67
C LEU A 105 1.43 -3.52 8.67
N ALA A 106 0.19 -3.54 9.17
CA ALA A 106 -0.27 -4.62 10.06
C ALA A 106 -0.21 -6.01 9.41
N ILE A 107 -0.50 -6.13 8.10
CA ILE A 107 -0.38 -7.39 7.36
C ILE A 107 1.09 -7.80 7.24
N ILE A 108 1.95 -6.86 6.86
CA ILE A 108 3.39 -7.09 6.71
C ILE A 108 4.01 -7.52 8.03
N ASP A 109 3.69 -6.83 9.13
CA ASP A 109 4.17 -7.17 10.46
C ASP A 109 3.77 -8.59 10.87
N GLY A 110 2.54 -9.00 10.52
CA GLY A 110 2.06 -10.38 10.70
C GLY A 110 2.90 -11.40 9.93
N ILE A 111 3.17 -11.15 8.64
CA ILE A 111 4.00 -12.02 7.79
C ILE A 111 5.41 -12.16 8.38
N LEU A 112 6.05 -11.03 8.69
CA LEU A 112 7.42 -11.01 9.24
C LEU A 112 7.49 -11.66 10.63
N ALA A 113 6.44 -11.57 11.45
CA ALA A 113 6.38 -12.25 12.73
C ALA A 113 6.34 -13.78 12.56
N GLU A 114 5.59 -14.30 11.59
CA GLU A 114 5.53 -15.73 11.30
C GLU A 114 6.86 -16.27 10.72
N GLU A 115 7.53 -15.51 9.87
CA GLU A 115 8.87 -15.84 9.36
C GLU A 115 9.91 -15.94 10.49
N ARG A 116 9.84 -15.01 11.47
CA ARG A 116 10.71 -15.07 12.66
C ARG A 116 10.43 -16.31 13.52
N LYS A 117 9.17 -16.67 13.74
CA LYS A 117 8.83 -17.89 14.50
C LYS A 117 9.32 -19.16 13.82
N THR A 118 9.14 -19.26 12.49
CA THR A 118 9.53 -20.45 11.72
C THR A 118 11.05 -20.61 11.61
N SER A 119 11.81 -19.52 11.50
CA SER A 119 13.28 -19.55 11.52
C SER A 119 13.83 -20.01 12.89
N LEU A 120 13.30 -19.50 14.00
CA LEU A 120 13.67 -19.93 15.36
C LEU A 120 13.31 -21.39 15.62
N GLY A 121 12.16 -21.85 15.12
CA GLY A 121 11.74 -23.25 15.20
C GLY A 121 12.60 -24.23 14.39
N ARG A 122 13.21 -23.77 13.30
CA ARG A 122 14.15 -24.56 12.47
C ARG A 122 15.51 -24.75 13.14
N THR A 123 16.03 -23.74 13.83
CA THR A 123 17.29 -23.87 14.58
C THR A 123 17.19 -24.78 15.81
N GLY A 124 16.00 -24.95 16.38
CA GLY A 124 15.77 -25.83 17.53
C GLY A 124 15.67 -27.33 17.23
N ARG A 125 15.73 -27.74 15.95
CA ARG A 125 15.57 -29.16 15.52
C ARG A 125 16.88 -29.82 15.07
N LEU A 126 18.01 -29.22 15.44
CA LEU A 126 19.36 -29.76 15.19
C LEU A 126 20.07 -29.99 16.52
N ILE A 127 19.57 -30.93 17.31
CA ILE A 127 20.30 -31.56 18.43
C ILE A 127 19.74 -32.95 18.67
#